data_AF-A0A931FYU8-F1
#
_entry.id   AF-A0A931FYU8-F1
#
_cell.length_a   1.000
_cell.length_b   1.000
_cell.length_c   1.000
_cell.angle_alpha   90.00
_cell.angle_beta   90.00
_cell.angle_gamma   90.00
#
_symmetry.space_group_name_H-M   'P 1'
#
loop_
_entity.id
_entity.type
_entity.pdbx_description
1 polymer ?
#
loop_
_entity_poly.entity_id
_entity_poly.type
_entity_poly.pdbx_seq_one_letter_code
_entity_poly.pdbx_strand_id
1 'polypeptide(L)'
;MNRPAVIKFLSGLLHILVCLIAITVILYLQDWFGKGDTYSFIFWTVPLAAGIAVSGLAMLGLVRISNIFTRISFIALVAVLLSIGWALCVSFVLGPVIGAFSVPILYLWTIGSFVQLLFLFRLPVQASRQELSIALKGLLILPVTLVAATVSIFLLSFLGSYLTRPEKETYLIPSDFEGEFRVVYGEECGINPPIENGRRVLTIPENGVLIIQPEFEAGIIDHEYYFVDKNGKREKVRMLLDYNEQVKNSHGVLLGPSGSMAGEMPDGSSSSESPLAIHFTDFTVFNKDTVRRSERDEFKFQQRFDSLTTALVDECRKKKSL
;
A
#
# COMPACT_ATOMS: atom_id res chain seq x y z
N MET A 1 6.74 33.90 -19.87
CA MET A 1 5.48 33.15 -19.65
C MET A 1 4.66 33.84 -18.56
N ASN A 2 3.52 34.44 -18.89
CA ASN A 2 2.66 35.16 -17.93
C ASN A 2 1.63 34.24 -17.23
N ARG A 3 1.96 32.97 -16.99
CA ARG A 3 1.04 32.00 -16.37
C ARG A 3 1.62 31.50 -15.03
N PRO A 4 1.40 32.23 -13.91
CA PRO A 4 1.96 31.87 -12.61
C PRO A 4 1.50 30.49 -12.15
N ALA A 5 0.27 30.07 -12.47
CA ALA A 5 -0.23 28.74 -12.16
C ALA A 5 0.57 27.63 -12.86
N VAL A 6 0.90 27.81 -14.14
CA VAL A 6 1.68 26.83 -14.94
C VAL A 6 3.10 26.69 -14.37
N ILE A 7 3.73 27.81 -13.99
CA ILE A 7 5.04 27.80 -13.35
C ILE A 7 5.03 27.00 -12.05
N LYS A 8 4.04 27.23 -11.18
CA LYS A 8 3.91 26.52 -9.91
C LYS A 8 3.72 25.02 -10.14
N PHE A 9 2.82 24.68 -11.06
CA PHE A 9 2.58 23.29 -11.46
C PHE A 9 3.85 22.60 -11.97
N LEU A 10 4.56 23.23 -12.92
CA LEU A 10 5.82 22.70 -13.46
C LEU A 10 6.90 22.55 -12.37
N SER A 11 6.97 23.49 -11.42
CA SER A 11 7.92 23.38 -10.30
C SER A 11 7.63 22.17 -9.41
N GLY A 12 6.35 21.89 -9.14
CA GLY A 12 5.94 20.72 -8.37
C GLY A 12 6.22 19.41 -9.10
N LEU A 13 5.93 19.36 -10.41
CA LEU A 13 6.28 18.20 -11.25
C LEU A 13 7.80 17.96 -11.28
N LEU A 14 8.60 19.02 -11.36
CA LEU A 14 10.06 18.91 -11.34
C LEU A 14 10.56 18.28 -10.02
N HIS A 15 9.99 18.68 -8.88
CA HIS A 15 10.31 18.06 -7.59
C HIS A 15 10.05 16.55 -7.65
N ILE A 16 8.82 16.16 -8.01
CA ILE A 16 8.41 14.75 -8.04
C ILE A 16 9.31 13.95 -8.99
N LEU A 17 9.58 14.49 -10.18
CA LEU A 17 10.45 13.83 -11.16
C LEU A 17 11.87 13.61 -10.64
N VAL A 18 12.48 14.61 -10.00
CA VAL A 18 13.83 14.49 -9.42
C VAL A 18 13.86 13.42 -8.33
N CYS A 19 12.86 13.41 -7.46
CA CYS A 19 12.69 12.38 -6.44
C CYS A 19 12.53 10.98 -7.05
N LEU A 20 11.74 10.84 -8.12
CA LEU A 20 11.51 9.57 -8.82
C LEU A 20 12.78 9.04 -9.51
N ILE A 21 13.56 9.92 -10.14
CA ILE A 21 14.85 9.54 -10.73
C ILE A 21 15.79 9.07 -9.63
N ALA A 22 15.91 9.83 -8.54
CA ALA A 22 16.82 9.51 -7.44
C ALA A 22 16.44 8.19 -6.74
N ILE A 23 15.16 7.95 -6.45
CA ILE A 23 14.71 6.68 -5.85
C ILE A 23 14.92 5.51 -6.82
N THR A 24 14.70 5.69 -8.12
CA THR A 24 14.95 4.62 -9.12
C THR A 24 16.42 4.23 -9.15
N VAL A 25 17.34 5.19 -9.09
CA VAL A 25 18.78 4.92 -9.00
C VAL A 25 19.12 4.17 -7.71
N ILE A 26 18.56 4.57 -6.57
CA ILE A 26 18.78 3.88 -5.28
C ILE A 26 18.25 2.44 -5.34
N LEU A 27 17.02 2.24 -5.80
CA LEU A 27 16.41 0.91 -5.94
C LEU A 27 17.24 0.04 -6.88
N TYR A 28 17.70 0.57 -8.01
CA TYR A 28 18.57 -0.15 -8.94
C TYR A 28 19.87 -0.60 -8.27
N LEU A 29 20.48 0.26 -7.44
CA LEU A 29 21.69 -0.07 -6.68
C LEU A 29 21.46 -1.04 -5.51
N GLN A 30 20.20 -1.29 -5.14
CA GLN A 30 19.78 -2.19 -4.06
C GLN A 30 19.03 -3.42 -4.60
N ASP A 31 19.24 -3.80 -5.86
CA ASP A 31 18.55 -4.92 -6.51
C ASP A 31 17.02 -4.88 -6.35
N TRP A 32 16.46 -3.66 -6.42
CA TRP A 32 15.05 -3.34 -6.24
C TRP A 32 14.48 -3.65 -4.85
N PHE A 33 15.33 -3.92 -3.86
CA PHE A 33 14.92 -3.97 -2.46
C PHE A 33 14.25 -2.64 -2.08
N GLY A 34 13.06 -2.71 -1.48
CA GLY A 34 12.31 -1.52 -1.10
C GLY A 34 11.37 -0.95 -2.16
N LYS A 35 11.22 -1.58 -3.34
CA LYS A 35 10.32 -1.12 -4.40
C LYS A 35 8.89 -0.83 -3.90
N GLY A 36 8.40 -1.60 -2.93
CA GLY A 36 7.07 -1.43 -2.32
C GLY A 36 6.89 -0.07 -1.59
N ASP A 37 7.97 0.52 -1.10
CA ASP A 37 7.93 1.82 -0.41
C ASP A 37 7.77 3.00 -1.37
N THR A 38 7.97 2.78 -2.68
CA THR A 38 7.91 3.84 -3.71
C THR A 38 6.55 4.54 -3.72
N TYR A 39 5.45 3.78 -3.57
CA TYR A 39 4.11 4.37 -3.54
C TYR A 39 3.92 5.28 -2.32
N SER A 40 4.29 4.79 -1.14
CA SER A 40 4.25 5.56 0.12
C SER A 40 5.15 6.80 0.03
N PHE A 41 6.33 6.67 -0.57
CA PHE A 41 7.24 7.79 -0.80
C PHE A 41 6.62 8.86 -1.71
N ILE A 42 6.03 8.47 -2.84
CA ILE A 42 5.35 9.39 -3.77
C ILE A 42 4.17 10.08 -3.05
N PHE A 43 3.36 9.32 -2.32
CA PHE A 43 2.22 9.81 -1.56
C PHE A 43 2.61 10.99 -0.66
N TRP A 44 3.72 10.88 0.08
CA TRP A 44 4.19 11.95 0.97
C TRP A 44 5.00 13.04 0.25
N THR A 45 5.53 12.77 -0.94
CA THR A 45 6.27 13.78 -1.74
C THR A 45 5.32 14.78 -2.40
N VAL A 46 4.13 14.35 -2.83
CA VAL A 46 3.16 15.21 -3.54
C VAL A 46 2.71 16.42 -2.68
N PRO A 47 2.29 16.26 -1.42
CA PRO A 47 1.94 17.41 -0.57
C PRO A 47 3.11 18.38 -0.41
N LEU A 48 4.32 17.88 -0.13
CA LEU A 48 5.50 18.71 0.03
C LEU A 48 5.80 19.53 -1.24
N ALA A 49 5.79 18.89 -2.40
CA ALA A 49 5.99 19.54 -3.70
C ALA A 49 4.94 20.62 -3.98
N ALA A 50 3.67 20.35 -3.67
CA ALA A 50 2.58 21.32 -3.80
C ALA A 50 2.73 22.50 -2.84
N GLY A 51 3.12 22.23 -1.59
CA GLY A 51 3.39 23.25 -0.57
C GLY A 51 4.48 24.23 -1.02
N ILE A 52 5.62 23.71 -1.49
CA ILE A 52 6.74 24.51 -2.01
C ILE A 52 6.34 25.24 -3.29
N ALA A 53 5.55 24.63 -4.18
CA ALA A 53 5.09 25.30 -5.40
C ALA A 53 4.26 26.56 -5.09
N VAL A 54 3.45 26.52 -4.03
CA VAL A 54 2.60 27.66 -3.65
C VAL A 54 3.38 28.72 -2.87
N SER A 55 4.24 28.32 -1.93
CA SER A 55 4.87 29.18 -0.93
C SER A 55 6.36 29.49 -1.19
N GLY A 56 7.02 28.76 -2.09
CA GLY A 56 8.47 28.81 -2.28
C GLY A 56 8.98 30.20 -2.67
N LEU A 57 8.27 30.92 -3.54
CA LEU A 57 8.64 32.31 -3.87
C LEU A 57 8.58 33.24 -2.64
N ALA A 58 7.60 33.06 -1.76
CA ALA A 58 7.48 33.84 -0.54
C ALA A 58 8.64 33.55 0.42
N MET A 59 9.02 32.26 0.57
CA MET A 59 10.18 31.85 1.37
C MET A 59 11.48 32.46 0.84
N LEU A 60 11.68 32.43 -0.48
CA LEU A 60 12.84 33.02 -1.13
C LEU A 60 12.85 34.56 -1.07
N GLY A 61 11.68 35.18 -0.89
CA GLY A 61 11.52 36.63 -0.74
C GLY A 61 11.81 37.16 0.66
N LEU A 62 11.90 36.29 1.69
CA LEU A 62 12.15 36.70 3.08
C LEU A 62 13.53 37.35 3.27
N VAL A 63 14.53 36.91 2.51
CA VAL A 63 15.91 37.40 2.63
C VAL A 63 16.37 37.95 1.29
N ARG A 64 16.72 39.24 1.26
CA ARG A 64 17.32 39.87 0.09
C ARG A 64 18.81 39.57 0.04
N ILE A 65 19.18 38.61 -0.81
CA ILE A 65 20.57 38.23 -1.02
C ILE A 65 20.96 38.62 -2.45
N SER A 66 21.92 39.55 -2.58
CA SER A 66 22.44 40.00 -3.87
C SER A 66 23.46 39.02 -4.47
N ASN A 67 24.26 38.37 -3.62
CA ASN A 67 25.29 37.43 -4.05
C ASN A 67 24.69 36.04 -4.33
N ILE A 68 25.01 35.50 -5.51
CA ILE A 68 24.47 34.23 -6.00
C ILE A 68 24.84 33.04 -5.11
N PHE A 69 26.05 33.00 -4.54
CA PHE A 69 26.54 31.89 -3.73
C PHE A 69 25.85 31.84 -2.36
N THR A 70 25.71 32.99 -1.69
CA THR A 70 24.94 33.06 -0.44
C THR A 70 23.46 32.75 -0.70
N ARG A 71 22.93 33.09 -1.87
CA ARG A 71 21.55 32.76 -2.22
C ARG A 71 21.35 31.26 -2.46
N ILE A 72 22.26 30.59 -3.16
CA ILE A 72 22.24 29.13 -3.32
C ILE A 72 22.38 28.44 -1.97
N SER A 73 23.27 28.92 -1.10
CA SER A 73 23.44 28.40 0.25
C SER A 73 22.17 28.55 1.10
N PHE A 74 21.50 29.71 0.99
CA PHE A 74 20.20 29.93 1.63
C PHE A 74 19.11 28.99 1.09
N ILE A 75 19.05 28.77 -0.23
CA ILE A 75 18.12 27.80 -0.84
C ILE A 75 18.37 26.40 -0.29
N ALA A 76 19.64 25.98 -0.17
CA ALA A 76 20.00 24.68 0.39
C ALA A 76 19.56 24.55 1.85
N LEU A 77 19.79 25.57 2.67
CA LEU A 77 19.36 25.60 4.06
C LEU A 77 17.83 25.49 4.19
N VAL A 78 17.08 26.26 3.39
CA VAL A 78 15.61 26.21 3.38
C VAL A 78 15.12 24.83 2.96
N ALA A 79 15.71 24.21 1.93
CA ALA A 79 15.36 22.87 1.48
C ALA A 79 15.58 21.81 2.58
N VAL A 80 16.70 21.87 3.30
CA VAL A 80 16.99 20.99 4.45
C VAL A 80 15.96 21.19 5.56
N LEU A 81 15.71 22.44 5.97
CA LEU A 81 14.77 22.73 7.05
C LEU A 81 13.33 22.30 6.72
N LEU A 82 12.89 22.53 5.48
CA LEU A 82 11.58 22.06 5.01
C LEU A 82 11.48 20.55 5.04
N SER A 83 12.53 19.85 4.59
CA SER A 83 12.53 18.38 4.53
C SER A 83 12.56 17.77 5.92
N ILE A 84 13.32 18.34 6.87
CA ILE A 84 13.30 17.92 8.28
C ILE A 84 11.92 18.18 8.90
N GLY A 85 11.37 19.39 8.71
CA GLY A 85 10.04 19.73 9.23
C GLY A 85 8.95 18.81 8.68
N TRP A 86 9.03 18.48 7.39
CA TRP A 86 8.11 17.54 6.75
C TRP A 86 8.29 16.11 7.28
N ALA A 87 9.54 15.63 7.43
CA ALA A 87 9.81 14.32 8.00
C ALA A 87 9.28 14.18 9.43
N LEU A 88 9.41 15.23 10.26
CA LEU A 88 8.81 15.25 11.59
C LEU A 88 7.28 15.23 11.55
N CYS A 89 6.66 15.94 10.59
CA CYS A 89 5.22 15.92 10.41
C CYS A 89 4.71 14.53 9.99
N VAL A 90 5.36 13.90 9.01
CA VAL A 90 5.02 12.53 8.58
C VAL A 90 5.26 11.54 9.74
N SER A 91 6.34 11.72 10.50
CA SER A 91 6.65 10.88 11.67
C SER A 91 5.60 11.01 12.76
N PHE A 92 5.04 12.21 12.94
CA PHE A 92 3.94 12.41 13.89
C PHE A 92 2.66 11.68 13.45
N VAL A 93 2.39 11.60 12.15
CA VAL A 93 1.21 10.89 11.61
C VAL A 93 1.38 9.38 11.60
N LEU A 94 2.54 8.88 11.15
CA LEU A 94 2.83 7.44 11.04
C LEU A 94 3.38 6.82 12.34
N GLY A 95 3.78 7.65 13.30
CA GLY A 95 4.49 7.21 14.50
C GLY A 95 5.87 6.64 14.18
N PRO A 96 6.32 5.60 14.92
CA PRO A 96 7.61 4.95 14.71
C PRO A 96 7.79 4.31 13.32
N VAL A 97 6.70 4.08 12.58
CA VAL A 97 6.70 3.39 11.28
C VAL A 97 7.44 4.18 10.19
N ILE A 98 7.69 5.48 10.37
CA ILE A 98 8.53 6.24 9.43
C ILE A 98 9.97 5.72 9.33
N GLY A 99 10.47 5.03 10.35
CA GLY A 99 11.78 4.37 10.30
C GLY A 99 11.81 3.11 9.44
N ALA A 100 10.66 2.62 8.99
CA ALA A 100 10.54 1.40 8.20
C ALA A 100 10.79 1.62 6.70
N PHE A 101 10.93 2.86 6.23
CA PHE A 101 11.30 3.11 4.85
C PHE A 101 12.69 2.53 4.54
N SER A 102 12.76 1.68 3.53
CA SER A 102 13.98 1.09 2.99
C SER A 102 14.91 2.09 2.28
N VAL A 103 14.40 3.28 1.96
CA VAL A 103 15.10 4.34 1.22
C VAL A 103 15.35 5.59 2.08
N PRO A 104 16.42 6.35 1.82
CA PRO A 104 16.81 7.53 2.61
C PRO A 104 15.90 8.76 2.32
N ILE A 105 14.63 8.71 2.74
CA ILE A 105 13.57 9.68 2.38
C ILE A 105 13.93 11.15 2.61
N LEU A 106 14.64 11.46 3.70
CA LEU A 106 15.01 12.84 4.05
C LEU A 106 15.92 13.46 2.98
N TYR A 107 16.87 12.69 2.47
CA TYR A 107 17.81 13.15 1.46
C TYR A 107 17.11 13.35 0.11
N LEU A 108 16.21 12.43 -0.25
CA LEU A 108 15.40 12.53 -1.47
C LEU A 108 14.55 13.81 -1.46
N TRP A 109 13.81 14.07 -0.38
CA TRP A 109 13.02 15.30 -0.23
C TRP A 109 13.89 16.56 -0.22
N THR A 110 15.09 16.50 0.37
CA THR A 110 16.02 17.63 0.38
C THR A 110 16.48 17.97 -1.04
N ILE A 111 16.86 16.96 -1.83
CA ILE A 111 17.29 17.14 -3.23
C ILE A 111 16.12 17.68 -4.08
N GLY A 112 14.93 17.09 -3.97
CA GLY A 112 13.74 17.54 -4.69
C GLY A 112 13.35 18.99 -4.34
N SER A 113 13.33 19.31 -3.06
CA SER A 113 13.05 20.67 -2.56
C SER A 113 14.09 21.69 -3.04
N PHE A 114 15.37 21.31 -3.01
CA PHE A 114 16.46 22.17 -3.48
C PHE A 114 16.31 22.50 -4.98
N VAL A 115 16.10 21.47 -5.82
CA VAL A 115 15.94 21.67 -7.27
C VAL A 115 14.68 22.49 -7.59
N GLN A 116 13.57 22.24 -6.88
CA GLN A 116 12.33 23.01 -7.05
C GLN A 116 12.52 24.49 -6.69
N LEU A 117 13.14 24.78 -5.55
CA LEU A 117 13.41 26.16 -5.13
C LEU A 117 14.41 26.85 -6.07
N LEU A 118 15.42 26.14 -6.58
CA LEU A 118 16.35 26.66 -7.58
C LEU A 118 15.63 27.01 -8.89
N PHE A 119 14.68 26.18 -9.32
CA PHE A 119 13.83 26.45 -10.48
C PHE A 119 12.96 27.69 -10.27
N LEU A 120 12.27 27.79 -9.14
CA LEU A 120 11.46 28.97 -8.79
C LEU A 120 12.30 30.24 -8.70
N PHE A 121 13.54 30.13 -8.22
CA PHE A 121 14.49 31.23 -8.16
C PHE A 121 14.90 31.75 -9.55
N ARG A 122 15.15 30.87 -10.53
CA ARG A 122 15.64 31.27 -11.87
C ARG A 122 14.60 32.04 -12.70
N LEU A 123 13.35 32.07 -12.28
CA LEU A 123 12.32 32.78 -13.01
C LEU A 123 12.45 34.29 -12.77
N PRO A 124 12.50 35.12 -13.83
CA PRO A 124 12.61 36.58 -13.73
C PRO A 124 11.33 37.24 -13.18
N VAL A 125 10.44 36.46 -12.58
CA VAL A 125 9.18 36.90 -12.01
C VAL A 125 9.52 37.60 -10.68
N GLN A 126 9.78 38.91 -10.83
CA GLN A 126 9.25 39.92 -9.93
C GLN A 126 10.10 40.14 -8.68
N ALA A 127 11.32 40.64 -8.91
CA ALA A 127 12.06 41.50 -7.98
C ALA A 127 11.36 42.86 -7.74
N SER A 128 10.03 42.96 -7.93
CA SER A 128 9.28 44.10 -7.38
C SER A 128 9.20 43.89 -5.88
N ARG A 129 9.56 44.93 -5.11
CA ARG A 129 9.56 45.00 -3.65
C ARG A 129 8.35 44.26 -3.03
N GLN A 130 8.48 42.96 -2.78
CA GLN A 130 7.40 42.21 -2.16
C GLN A 130 7.34 42.65 -0.71
N GLU A 131 6.19 43.13 -0.28
CA GLU A 131 6.02 43.54 1.11
C GLU A 131 6.18 42.33 2.04
N LEU A 132 6.87 42.52 3.16
CA LEU A 132 7.10 41.47 4.16
C LEU A 132 5.77 40.80 4.59
N SER A 133 4.68 41.59 4.63
CA SER A 133 3.32 41.13 4.91
C SER A 133 2.84 40.04 3.94
N ILE A 134 3.18 40.15 2.65
CA ILE A 134 2.82 39.18 1.60
C ILE A 134 3.67 37.91 1.75
N ALA A 135 4.95 38.05 2.07
CA ALA A 135 5.83 36.91 2.30
C ALA A 135 5.39 36.08 3.53
N LEU A 136 5.02 36.74 4.62
CA LEU A 136 4.48 36.09 5.82
C LEU A 136 3.15 35.37 5.56
N LYS A 137 2.23 36.00 4.82
CA LYS A 137 0.99 35.34 4.37
C LYS A 137 1.28 34.11 3.53
N GLY A 138 2.26 34.19 2.62
CA GLY A 138 2.70 33.06 1.81
C GLY A 138 3.25 31.89 2.64
N LEU A 139 3.97 32.19 3.72
CA LEU A 139 4.46 31.18 4.66
C LEU A 139 3.32 30.50 5.44
N LEU A 140 2.31 31.26 5.86
CA LEU A 140 1.13 30.73 6.54
C LEU A 140 0.23 29.86 5.64
N ILE A 141 0.31 30.04 4.32
CA ILE A 141 -0.41 29.20 3.35
C ILE A 141 0.20 27.79 3.25
N LEU A 142 1.50 27.62 3.55
CA LEU A 142 2.18 26.32 3.47
C LEU A 142 1.47 25.22 4.28
N PRO A 143 1.22 25.34 5.60
CA PRO A 143 0.58 24.28 6.36
C PRO A 143 -0.82 23.96 5.82
N VAL A 144 -1.56 24.97 5.38
CA VAL A 144 -2.90 24.79 4.80
C VAL A 144 -2.83 23.98 3.50
N THR A 145 -1.87 24.27 2.62
CA THR A 145 -1.72 23.53 1.36
C THR A 145 -1.22 22.10 1.59
N LEU A 146 -0.33 21.88 2.55
CA LEU A 146 0.12 20.53 2.93
C LEU A 146 -1.04 19.67 3.43
N VAL A 147 -1.86 20.20 4.35
CA VAL A 147 -3.03 19.49 4.87
C VAL A 147 -4.06 19.24 3.76
N ALA A 148 -4.39 20.27 2.97
CA ALA A 148 -5.36 20.13 1.88
C ALA A 148 -4.94 19.11 0.82
N ALA A 149 -3.67 19.11 0.43
CA ALA A 149 -3.12 18.12 -0.50
C ALA A 149 -3.19 16.70 0.08
N THR A 150 -2.79 16.53 1.35
CA THR A 150 -2.84 15.23 2.04
C THR A 150 -4.27 14.68 2.11
N VAL A 151 -5.22 15.51 2.56
CA VAL A 151 -6.65 15.15 2.62
C VAL A 151 -7.20 14.80 1.24
N SER A 152 -6.81 15.55 0.21
CA SER A 152 -7.25 15.29 -1.16
C SER A 152 -6.78 13.93 -1.66
N ILE A 153 -5.54 13.53 -1.38
CA ILE A 153 -5.03 12.20 -1.77
C ILE A 153 -5.76 11.09 -1.03
N PHE A 154 -6.06 11.26 0.27
CA PHE A 154 -6.88 10.30 1.02
C PHE A 154 -8.29 10.17 0.45
N LEU A 155 -8.95 11.29 0.12
CA LEU A 155 -10.28 11.29 -0.50
C LEU A 155 -10.26 10.61 -1.87
N LEU A 156 -9.24 10.88 -2.70
CA LEU A 156 -9.07 10.22 -3.99
C LEU A 156 -8.80 8.71 -3.83
N SER A 157 -8.01 8.32 -2.83
CA SER A 157 -7.72 6.91 -2.54
C SER A 157 -8.98 6.18 -2.08
N PHE A 158 -9.76 6.81 -1.19
CA PHE A 158 -11.06 6.28 -0.75
C PHE A 158 -12.05 6.16 -1.91
N LEU A 159 -12.15 7.18 -2.76
CA LEU A 159 -13.00 7.15 -3.94
C LEU A 159 -12.56 6.07 -4.92
N GLY A 160 -11.25 5.92 -5.13
CA GLY A 160 -10.67 4.84 -5.92
C GLY A 160 -11.11 3.47 -5.40
N SER A 161 -10.88 3.21 -4.12
CA SER A 161 -11.29 1.96 -3.46
C SER A 161 -12.80 1.70 -3.53
N TYR A 162 -13.63 2.75 -3.44
CA TYR A 162 -15.08 2.62 -3.59
C TYR A 162 -15.51 2.22 -5.00
N LEU A 163 -14.78 2.71 -6.02
CA LEU A 163 -15.04 2.45 -7.44
C LEU A 163 -14.44 1.11 -7.92
N THR A 164 -13.30 0.70 -7.36
CA THR A 164 -12.64 -0.59 -7.64
C THR A 164 -13.06 -1.62 -6.61
N ARG A 165 -14.24 -2.22 -6.80
CA ARG A 165 -14.69 -3.32 -5.95
C ARG A 165 -14.22 -4.64 -6.54
N PRO A 166 -13.68 -5.55 -5.70
CA PRO A 166 -13.34 -6.87 -6.15
C PRO A 166 -14.58 -7.62 -6.64
N GLU A 167 -14.37 -8.64 -7.46
CA GLU A 167 -15.44 -9.55 -7.83
C GLU A 167 -16.12 -10.14 -6.58
N LYS A 168 -17.43 -10.33 -6.67
CA LYS A 168 -18.21 -10.90 -5.57
C LYS A 168 -17.94 -12.38 -5.48
N GLU A 169 -17.76 -12.90 -4.27
CA GLU A 169 -17.39 -14.30 -4.09
C GLU A 169 -18.43 -15.06 -3.26
N THR A 170 -18.65 -16.31 -3.63
CA THR A 170 -19.52 -17.26 -2.92
C THR A 170 -18.72 -18.52 -2.61
N TYR A 171 -18.57 -18.80 -1.32
CA TYR A 171 -17.81 -19.92 -0.80
C TYR A 171 -18.75 -21.09 -0.51
N LEU A 172 -18.51 -22.23 -1.16
CA LEU A 172 -19.20 -23.48 -0.97
C LEU A 172 -18.32 -24.42 -0.14
N ILE A 173 -18.67 -24.58 1.12
CA ILE A 173 -17.89 -25.31 2.11
C ILE A 173 -18.59 -26.66 2.37
N PRO A 174 -17.90 -27.81 2.39
CA PRO A 174 -18.53 -29.08 2.74
C PRO A 174 -19.18 -29.00 4.13
N SER A 175 -20.39 -29.54 4.29
CA SER A 175 -21.15 -29.42 5.55
C SER A 175 -20.48 -30.09 6.77
N ASP A 176 -19.58 -31.03 6.51
CA ASP A 176 -18.77 -31.74 7.50
C ASP A 176 -17.36 -31.14 7.66
N PHE A 177 -17.06 -30.04 6.95
CA PHE A 177 -15.79 -29.35 7.09
C PHE A 177 -15.73 -28.58 8.42
N GLU A 178 -14.62 -28.74 9.13
CA GLU A 178 -14.34 -28.02 10.37
C GLU A 178 -12.85 -27.64 10.41
N GLY A 179 -12.56 -26.45 10.93
CA GLY A 179 -11.21 -25.93 11.01
C GLY A 179 -10.92 -24.91 9.91
N GLU A 180 -9.68 -24.86 9.44
CA GLU A 180 -9.22 -23.79 8.57
C GLU A 180 -9.13 -24.21 7.12
N PHE A 181 -9.52 -23.29 6.23
CA PHE A 181 -9.22 -23.39 4.82
C PHE A 181 -8.53 -22.13 4.32
N ARG A 182 -7.75 -22.30 3.25
CA ARG A 182 -6.95 -21.29 2.60
C ARG A 182 -7.31 -21.23 1.14
N VAL A 183 -7.54 -20.02 0.65
CA VAL A 183 -7.62 -19.76 -0.79
C VAL A 183 -6.29 -19.15 -1.23
N VAL A 184 -5.62 -19.81 -2.17
CA VAL A 184 -4.39 -19.37 -2.83
C VAL A 184 -4.75 -18.74 -4.17
N TYR A 185 -4.28 -17.52 -4.40
CA TYR A 185 -4.64 -16.68 -5.55
C TYR A 185 -3.48 -16.55 -6.53
N GLY A 186 -3.79 -16.21 -7.79
CA GLY A 186 -2.80 -15.84 -8.81
C GLY A 186 -1.97 -17.02 -9.37
N GLU A 187 -2.32 -18.25 -9.02
CA GLU A 187 -1.58 -19.42 -9.50
C GLU A 187 -2.11 -19.84 -10.85
N GLU A 188 -1.30 -19.70 -11.91
CA GLU A 188 -1.76 -19.99 -13.26
C GLU A 188 -2.18 -21.46 -13.49
N CYS A 189 -1.73 -22.37 -12.62
CA CYS A 189 -2.09 -23.79 -12.60
C CYS A 189 -3.38 -24.07 -11.81
N GLY A 190 -3.90 -23.08 -11.07
CA GLY A 190 -5.11 -23.17 -10.28
C GLY A 190 -6.36 -23.33 -11.14
N ILE A 191 -7.50 -23.50 -10.48
CA ILE A 191 -8.80 -23.54 -11.17
C ILE A 191 -9.27 -22.12 -11.52
N ASN A 192 -10.02 -21.98 -12.61
CA ASN A 192 -10.79 -20.78 -12.87
C ASN A 192 -12.22 -20.98 -12.34
N PRO A 193 -12.62 -20.37 -11.22
CA PRO A 193 -13.90 -20.68 -10.61
C PRO A 193 -15.07 -20.19 -11.49
N PRO A 194 -16.17 -20.95 -11.59
CA PRO A 194 -17.31 -20.54 -12.40
C PRO A 194 -18.01 -19.31 -11.80
N ILE A 195 -18.67 -18.53 -12.66
CA ILE A 195 -19.49 -17.38 -12.25
C ILE A 195 -20.96 -17.78 -12.26
N GLU A 196 -21.62 -17.70 -11.11
CA GLU A 196 -23.07 -17.89 -10.97
C GLU A 196 -23.69 -16.58 -10.47
N ASN A 197 -24.70 -16.05 -11.19
CA ASN A 197 -25.41 -14.81 -10.82
C ASN A 197 -24.48 -13.60 -10.58
N GLY A 198 -23.38 -13.51 -11.33
CA GLY A 198 -22.38 -12.43 -11.18
C GLY A 198 -21.50 -12.57 -9.94
N ARG A 199 -21.44 -13.76 -9.33
CA ARG A 199 -20.53 -14.10 -8.23
C ARG A 199 -19.63 -15.25 -8.63
N ARG A 200 -18.34 -15.14 -8.33
CA ARG A 200 -17.36 -16.22 -8.44
C ARG A 200 -17.65 -17.28 -7.39
N VAL A 201 -17.82 -18.53 -7.80
CA VAL A 201 -18.20 -19.63 -6.90
C VAL A 201 -16.98 -20.49 -6.58
N LEU A 202 -16.53 -20.45 -5.32
CA LEU A 202 -15.36 -21.16 -4.83
C LEU A 202 -15.80 -22.40 -4.04
N THR A 203 -15.51 -23.58 -4.57
CA THR A 203 -15.76 -24.85 -3.86
C THR A 203 -14.54 -25.23 -3.04
N ILE A 204 -14.71 -25.28 -1.72
CA ILE A 204 -13.63 -25.59 -0.80
C ILE A 204 -13.37 -27.10 -0.79
N PRO A 205 -12.13 -27.54 -1.06
CA PRO A 205 -11.77 -28.95 -1.02
C PRO A 205 -11.65 -29.46 0.41
N GLU A 206 -11.79 -30.78 0.60
CA GLU A 206 -11.71 -31.44 1.92
C GLU A 206 -10.36 -31.24 2.63
N ASN A 207 -9.28 -31.02 1.87
CA ASN A 207 -7.96 -30.74 2.42
C ASN A 207 -7.78 -29.28 2.90
N GLY A 208 -8.79 -28.43 2.68
CA GLY A 208 -8.77 -27.03 3.09
C GLY A 208 -7.89 -26.11 2.26
N VAL A 209 -7.30 -26.52 1.13
CA VAL A 209 -6.45 -25.63 0.31
C VAL A 209 -6.99 -25.56 -1.11
N LEU A 210 -7.59 -24.42 -1.45
CA LEU A 210 -8.11 -24.12 -2.77
C LEU A 210 -7.11 -23.24 -3.53
N ILE A 211 -6.67 -23.66 -4.72
CA ILE A 211 -5.74 -22.91 -5.57
C ILE A 211 -6.50 -22.39 -6.80
N ILE A 212 -6.51 -21.07 -7.01
CA ILE A 212 -7.25 -20.42 -8.11
C ILE A 212 -6.33 -19.56 -8.98
N GLN A 213 -6.73 -19.38 -10.25
CA GLN A 213 -6.01 -18.54 -11.21
C GLN A 213 -6.17 -17.04 -10.97
N PRO A 214 -7.36 -16.51 -10.64
CA PRO A 214 -7.51 -15.08 -10.44
C PRO A 214 -6.60 -14.55 -9.34
N GLU A 215 -6.02 -13.38 -9.57
CA GLU A 215 -5.19 -12.69 -8.58
C GLU A 215 -6.04 -12.21 -7.39
N PHE A 216 -5.37 -11.97 -6.27
CA PHE A 216 -5.99 -11.39 -5.10
C PHE A 216 -6.31 -9.91 -5.37
N GLU A 217 -7.58 -9.52 -5.20
CA GLU A 217 -8.04 -8.15 -5.37
C GLU A 217 -8.39 -7.54 -4.01
N ALA A 218 -7.67 -6.49 -3.61
CA ALA A 218 -7.98 -5.75 -2.40
C ALA A 218 -9.17 -4.80 -2.62
N GLY A 219 -10.08 -4.72 -1.64
CA GLY A 219 -11.16 -3.73 -1.67
C GLY A 219 -12.30 -4.04 -0.71
N ILE A 220 -13.47 -3.47 -0.98
CA ILE A 220 -14.68 -3.73 -0.18
C ILE A 220 -15.20 -5.13 -0.52
N ILE A 221 -15.02 -6.04 0.43
CA ILE A 221 -15.37 -7.45 0.31
C ILE A 221 -16.90 -7.64 0.29
N ASP A 222 -17.40 -8.41 -0.68
CA ASP A 222 -18.77 -8.92 -0.77
C ASP A 222 -18.70 -10.45 -0.86
N HIS A 223 -18.64 -11.12 0.30
CA HIS A 223 -18.57 -12.58 0.42
C HIS A 223 -19.89 -13.17 0.92
N GLU A 224 -20.26 -14.31 0.35
CA GLU A 224 -21.32 -15.17 0.87
C GLU A 224 -20.78 -16.57 1.17
N TYR A 225 -21.25 -17.17 2.25
CA TYR A 225 -20.79 -18.49 2.70
C TYR A 225 -21.97 -19.45 2.75
N TYR A 226 -21.74 -20.67 2.27
CA TYR A 226 -22.72 -21.74 2.29
C TYR A 226 -22.07 -23.04 2.71
N PHE A 227 -22.75 -23.80 3.58
CA PHE A 227 -22.47 -25.22 3.72
C PHE A 227 -23.20 -26.02 2.65
N VAL A 228 -22.53 -27.00 2.08
CA VAL A 228 -23.05 -27.84 1.02
C VAL A 228 -23.04 -29.30 1.48
N ASP A 229 -24.21 -29.91 1.49
CA ASP A 229 -24.33 -31.33 1.82
C ASP A 229 -23.92 -32.23 0.63
N LYS A 230 -23.87 -33.54 0.87
CA LYS A 230 -23.53 -34.54 -0.16
C LYS A 230 -24.52 -34.58 -1.35
N ASN A 231 -25.71 -33.99 -1.20
CA ASN A 231 -26.73 -33.88 -2.25
C ASN A 231 -26.66 -32.54 -3.01
N GLY A 232 -25.71 -31.66 -2.66
CA GLY A 232 -25.57 -30.32 -3.25
C GLY A 232 -26.50 -29.26 -2.66
N LYS A 233 -27.23 -29.55 -1.57
CA LYS A 233 -28.11 -28.59 -0.91
C LYS A 233 -27.25 -27.54 -0.18
N ARG A 234 -27.47 -26.27 -0.53
CA ARG A 234 -26.77 -25.11 0.04
C ARG A 234 -27.52 -24.56 1.26
N GLU A 235 -26.88 -24.49 2.42
CA GLU A 235 -27.35 -23.80 3.62
C GLU A 235 -26.53 -22.52 3.82
N LYS A 236 -27.18 -21.35 3.84
CA LYS A 236 -26.47 -20.07 4.00
C LYS A 236 -25.93 -19.91 5.41
N VAL A 237 -24.68 -19.47 5.52
CA VAL A 237 -23.96 -19.30 6.78
C VAL A 237 -23.55 -17.84 6.92
N ARG A 238 -23.53 -17.35 8.15
CA ARG A 238 -23.10 -15.98 8.44
C ARG A 238 -21.56 -15.89 8.54
N MET A 239 -21.03 -14.74 8.12
CA MET A 239 -19.68 -14.32 8.48
C MET A 239 -19.66 -13.95 9.96
N LEU A 240 -18.67 -14.42 10.70
CA LEU A 240 -18.38 -13.98 12.06
C LEU A 240 -17.40 -12.81 11.99
N LEU A 241 -17.70 -11.71 12.71
CA LEU A 241 -16.89 -10.48 12.67
C LEU A 241 -15.93 -10.37 13.86
N ASP A 242 -16.21 -11.07 14.95
CA ASP A 242 -15.41 -11.02 16.17
C ASP A 242 -15.03 -12.44 16.61
N TYR A 243 -13.77 -12.59 17.03
CA TYR A 243 -13.27 -13.79 17.70
C TYR A 243 -14.07 -14.07 18.98
N ASN A 244 -14.62 -13.07 19.65
CA ASN A 244 -15.46 -13.26 20.84
C ASN A 244 -16.87 -13.80 20.54
N GLU A 245 -17.35 -13.68 19.29
CA GLU A 245 -18.60 -14.34 18.85
C GLU A 245 -18.44 -15.86 18.73
N GLN A 246 -17.21 -16.39 18.82
CA GLN A 246 -16.93 -17.84 18.84
C GLN A 246 -17.51 -18.55 20.08
N VAL A 247 -17.73 -17.82 21.18
CA VAL A 247 -18.10 -18.40 22.50
C VAL A 247 -19.57 -18.85 22.57
N LYS A 248 -20.38 -18.59 21.53
CA LYS A 248 -21.84 -18.87 21.52
C LYS A 248 -22.26 -19.94 20.51
N ASN A 249 -21.53 -21.07 20.42
CA ASN A 249 -21.97 -22.22 19.61
C ASN A 249 -22.26 -21.82 18.15
N SER A 250 -21.37 -20.97 17.61
CA SER A 250 -21.64 -20.17 16.42
C SER A 250 -21.32 -20.96 15.15
N HIS A 251 -22.35 -21.55 14.53
CA HIS A 251 -22.29 -22.03 13.15
C HIS A 251 -21.95 -20.86 12.21
N GLY A 252 -20.75 -20.84 11.64
CA GLY A 252 -20.20 -19.62 11.05
C GLY A 252 -18.86 -19.79 10.31
N VAL A 253 -18.52 -18.78 9.51
CA VAL A 253 -17.18 -18.65 8.90
C VAL A 253 -16.56 -17.36 9.37
N LEU A 254 -15.35 -17.44 9.92
CA LEU A 254 -14.53 -16.29 10.26
C LEU A 254 -13.53 -16.05 9.13
N LEU A 255 -13.47 -14.80 8.66
CA LEU A 255 -12.42 -14.36 7.76
C LEU A 255 -11.12 -14.20 8.56
N GLY A 256 -10.09 -14.95 8.17
CA GLY A 256 -8.74 -14.86 8.71
C GLY A 256 -7.90 -13.81 8.00
N PRO A 257 -6.60 -13.75 8.31
CA PRO A 257 -5.67 -12.83 7.66
C PRO A 257 -5.46 -13.22 6.18
N SER A 258 -5.23 -12.20 5.36
CA SER A 258 -4.61 -12.35 4.03
C SER A 258 -3.12 -12.08 4.15
N GLY A 259 -2.30 -12.83 3.41
CA GLY A 259 -0.85 -12.72 3.49
C GLY A 259 -0.15 -13.30 2.27
N SER A 260 1.18 -13.38 2.37
CA SER A 260 2.01 -14.07 1.39
C SER A 260 3.08 -14.92 2.07
N MET A 261 3.31 -16.12 1.52
CA MET A 261 4.47 -16.92 1.85
C MET A 261 5.62 -16.53 0.91
N ALA A 262 6.79 -16.28 1.48
CA ALA A 262 7.97 -15.88 0.73
C ALA A 262 8.38 -16.96 -0.28
N GLY A 263 8.62 -16.57 -1.52
CA GLY A 263 9.16 -17.43 -2.58
C GLY A 263 10.67 -17.27 -2.70
N GLU A 264 11.34 -18.25 -3.32
CA GLU A 264 12.77 -18.21 -3.62
C GLU A 264 13.09 -17.07 -4.61
N MET A 265 14.23 -16.40 -4.40
CA MET A 265 14.76 -15.32 -5.24
C MET A 265 16.00 -15.81 -6.03
N PRO A 266 16.39 -15.14 -7.13
CA PRO A 266 17.56 -15.55 -7.93
C PRO A 266 18.89 -15.59 -7.17
N ASP A 267 19.00 -14.87 -6.05
CA ASP A 267 20.17 -14.84 -5.16
C ASP A 267 20.14 -15.95 -4.09
N GLY A 268 19.14 -16.83 -4.11
CA GLY A 268 18.92 -17.90 -3.13
C GLY A 268 18.27 -17.44 -1.83
N SER A 269 17.93 -16.15 -1.70
CA SER A 269 17.13 -15.66 -0.57
C SER A 269 15.64 -15.97 -0.75
N SER A 270 14.81 -15.65 0.25
CA SER A 270 13.36 -15.73 0.13
C SER A 270 12.71 -14.36 0.35
N SER A 271 11.67 -14.06 -0.43
CA SER A 271 10.96 -12.79 -0.35
C SER A 271 9.48 -12.93 -0.67
N SER A 272 8.63 -12.17 0.03
CA SER A 272 7.21 -11.99 -0.32
C SER A 272 7.01 -11.25 -1.65
N GLU A 273 8.07 -10.64 -2.17
CA GLU A 273 8.12 -9.95 -3.47
C GLU A 273 8.61 -10.87 -4.60
N SER A 274 8.93 -12.13 -4.29
CA SER A 274 9.33 -13.12 -5.28
C SER A 274 8.17 -13.38 -6.25
N PRO A 275 8.43 -13.57 -7.56
CA PRO A 275 7.40 -14.06 -8.47
C PRO A 275 6.90 -15.48 -8.12
N LEU A 276 7.59 -16.19 -7.22
CA LEU A 276 7.19 -17.49 -6.70
C LEU A 276 6.46 -17.41 -5.36
N ALA A 277 6.27 -16.20 -4.81
CA ALA A 277 5.54 -16.00 -3.56
C ALA A 277 4.10 -16.52 -3.71
N ILE A 278 3.55 -17.05 -2.62
CA ILE A 278 2.20 -17.62 -2.59
C ILE A 278 1.30 -16.63 -1.87
N HIS A 279 0.34 -16.04 -2.57
CA HIS A 279 -0.63 -15.12 -1.99
C HIS A 279 -1.87 -15.87 -1.55
N PHE A 280 -2.35 -15.62 -0.33
CA PHE A 280 -3.45 -16.38 0.23
C PHE A 280 -4.33 -15.57 1.18
N THR A 281 -5.54 -16.09 1.41
CA THR A 281 -6.45 -15.67 2.48
C THR A 281 -6.89 -16.88 3.26
N ASP A 282 -6.79 -16.79 4.59
CA ASP A 282 -7.23 -17.83 5.51
C ASP A 282 -8.66 -17.60 5.98
N PHE A 283 -9.34 -18.69 6.31
CA PHE A 283 -10.69 -18.72 6.83
C PHE A 283 -10.79 -19.80 7.90
N THR A 284 -11.60 -19.57 8.92
CA THR A 284 -11.88 -20.56 9.95
C THR A 284 -13.37 -20.87 9.97
N VAL A 285 -13.70 -22.14 9.83
CA VAL A 285 -15.07 -22.67 9.87
C VAL A 285 -15.34 -23.15 11.28
N PHE A 286 -16.38 -22.59 11.89
CA PHE A 286 -16.86 -22.97 13.21
C PHE A 286 -18.11 -23.84 13.07
N ASN A 287 -17.99 -25.09 13.51
CA ASN A 287 -19.11 -26.00 13.73
C ASN A 287 -19.34 -26.19 15.23
N LYS A 288 -20.43 -26.89 15.61
CA LYS A 288 -20.92 -27.02 17.00
C LYS A 288 -19.87 -27.53 18.00
N ASP A 289 -18.84 -28.24 17.53
CA ASP A 289 -17.86 -28.90 18.38
C ASP A 289 -16.43 -28.33 18.24
N THR A 290 -16.27 -27.12 17.68
CA THR A 290 -14.93 -26.56 17.40
C THR A 290 -14.13 -26.34 18.69
N VAL A 291 -13.13 -27.18 18.92
CA VAL A 291 -12.26 -27.08 20.10
C VAL A 291 -11.18 -26.02 19.87
N ARG A 292 -11.12 -25.03 20.76
CA ARG A 292 -10.07 -24.01 20.74
C ARG A 292 -8.71 -24.67 20.95
N ARG A 293 -7.79 -24.50 19.99
CA ARG A 293 -6.40 -24.96 20.13
C ARG A 293 -5.65 -24.06 21.12
N SER A 294 -4.68 -24.64 21.83
CA SER A 294 -3.72 -23.83 22.58
C SER A 294 -2.85 -23.03 21.59
N GLU A 295 -2.30 -21.89 22.01
CA GLU A 295 -1.44 -21.06 21.13
C GLU A 295 -0.28 -21.86 20.52
N ARG A 296 0.29 -22.79 21.31
CA ARG A 296 1.37 -23.67 20.85
C ARG A 296 0.88 -24.66 19.78
N ASP A 297 -0.31 -25.21 19.94
CA ASP A 297 -0.88 -26.16 18.98
C ASP A 297 -1.33 -25.45 17.71
N GLU A 298 -1.84 -24.23 17.86
CA GLU A 298 -2.19 -23.34 16.75
C GLU A 298 -0.95 -23.00 15.91
N PHE A 299 0.15 -22.58 16.54
CA PHE A 299 1.40 -22.33 15.82
C PHE A 299 1.92 -23.57 15.06
N LYS A 300 1.87 -24.75 15.68
CA LYS A 300 2.26 -26.01 15.01
C LYS A 300 1.30 -26.40 13.89
N PHE A 301 0.02 -26.10 14.04
CA PHE A 301 -0.99 -26.31 13.00
C PHE A 301 -0.67 -25.41 11.80
N GLN A 302 -0.45 -24.11 12.00
CA GLN A 302 -0.10 -23.17 10.94
C GLN A 302 1.16 -23.60 10.18
N GLN A 303 2.23 -24.02 10.87
CA GLN A 303 3.44 -24.53 10.21
C GLN A 303 3.17 -25.73 9.29
N ARG A 304 2.30 -26.65 9.73
CA ARG A 304 1.92 -27.82 8.93
C ARG A 304 1.04 -27.41 7.76
N PHE A 305 0.15 -26.45 7.96
CA PHE A 305 -0.75 -25.95 6.94
C PHE A 305 -0.01 -25.15 5.86
N ASP A 306 0.98 -24.35 6.24
CA ASP A 306 1.92 -23.67 5.32
C ASP A 306 2.74 -24.69 4.52
N SER A 307 3.24 -25.74 5.18
CA SER A 307 3.97 -26.83 4.51
C SER A 307 3.08 -27.57 3.49
N LEU A 308 1.84 -27.88 3.86
CA LEU A 308 0.86 -28.50 2.97
C LEU A 308 0.54 -27.59 1.77
N THR A 309 0.30 -26.30 2.03
CA THR A 309 -0.01 -25.32 0.99
C THR A 309 1.14 -25.22 -0.02
N THR A 310 2.37 -25.10 0.46
CA THR A 310 3.57 -25.03 -0.38
C THR A 310 3.70 -26.28 -1.25
N ALA A 311 3.53 -27.47 -0.66
CA ALA A 311 3.60 -28.73 -1.40
C ALA A 311 2.53 -28.84 -2.50
N LEU A 312 1.29 -28.41 -2.23
CA LEU A 312 0.20 -28.43 -3.21
C LEU A 312 0.43 -27.41 -4.34
N VAL A 313 0.93 -26.22 -4.03
CA VAL A 313 1.27 -25.20 -5.02
C VAL A 313 2.43 -25.68 -5.90
N ASP A 314 3.47 -26.27 -5.32
CA ASP A 314 4.59 -26.83 -6.07
C ASP A 314 4.15 -27.97 -7.00
N GLU A 315 3.26 -28.85 -6.53
CA GLU A 315 2.68 -29.90 -7.36
C GLU A 315 1.85 -29.32 -8.51
N CYS A 316 1.04 -28.30 -8.22
CA CYS A 316 0.24 -27.58 -9.20
C CYS A 316 1.12 -26.94 -10.30
N ARG A 317 2.18 -26.22 -9.91
CA ARG A 317 3.13 -25.58 -10.82
C ARG A 317 3.87 -26.62 -11.68
N LYS A 318 4.27 -27.75 -11.10
CA LYS A 318 4.91 -28.87 -11.83
C LYS A 318 4.00 -29.47 -12.90
N LYS A 319 2.71 -29.69 -12.60
CA LYS A 319 1.74 -30.24 -13.57
C LYS A 319 1.57 -29.35 -14.81
N LYS A 320 1.70 -28.03 -14.66
CA LYS A 320 1.59 -27.09 -15.78
C LYS A 320 2.85 -27.04 -16.65
N SER A 321 4.01 -27.38 -16.09
CA SER A 321 5.30 -27.37 -16.82
C SER A 321 5.52 -28.60 -17.72
N LEU A 322 4.65 -29.60 -17.63
CA LEU A 322 4.64 -30.82 -18.45
C LEU A 322 3.68 -30.67 -19.63
#